data_AF-A0A4V2AAZ8-F1
#
_entry.id   AF-A0A4V2AAZ8-F1
#
_cell.length_a   1.000
_cell.length_b   1.000
_cell.length_c   1.000
_cell.angle_alpha   90.00
_cell.angle_beta   90.00
_cell.angle_gamma   90.00
#
_symmetry.space_group_name_H-M   'P 1'
#
loop_
_entity.id
_entity.type
_entity.pdbx_description
1 polymer ?
#
loop_
_entity_poly.entity_id
_entity_poly.type
_entity_poly.pdbx_seq_one_letter_code
_entity_poly.pdbx_strand_id
1 'polypeptide(L)'
;MQNWTLRNAFIEMESAMRKIVTHLICFFLGAALVLALGSYSINNLRYVFSPAVHFANGSTYKGALNEKGQAHGYGRMVWTNGDEYEGQFENGLFKGKGKLISKYYAVYEGEFNEGYMNGQGTILFDNGTKYTGAFSKGVFHGKGKLIHKDKSVYEGDFLNNEITGKGKWVFVDKSTYYGDLKSGIFHGRGKLTRPDGSTYGGDFVEGEMHGFGVYRGKKNIYSGEFVKDRFTGNGVYKDEEGGVIKGAFANWVANGEGKRIDADGNVWTGTFENGELTGEGTYVGVDGETYTGEFKRDEYSGKGKLHEKTGDEYEGEFKYGNKSGAGVLVYKEPLDGLTKITGVWKYNHLIESDTVKIYSPAEITDYAIYQQREVLAKSLDAVQASDPNKVELYTLSIAAYGTQEVFRRENKFIENIFTERYKNRSTSVYLTNSQRSLDENPLATLTGIKDSILRISQQMDKEKDIFFFYITSHGSKDKKISLTHNGIDFGDIDSKWLGDILKSSGIKHKVIVLSACYSGGFIDDLKDDNSVIITSASADKTSFGCADDSRFTYFAKAYFKESLSPGTDFITAFNKAKDVVDKWEKEEKQIPSEPQIYAAPAVEKYVKAWNAEQIN
;
A
#
# COMPACT_ATOMS: atom_id res chain seq x y z
N MET A 1 -35.20 32.87 -30.48
CA MET A 1 -35.34 32.56 -31.92
C MET A 1 -34.05 32.68 -32.74
N GLN A 2 -32.86 32.84 -32.14
CA GLN A 2 -31.60 33.00 -32.90
C GLN A 2 -30.66 31.77 -32.92
N ASN A 3 -30.86 30.76 -32.05
CA ASN A 3 -30.01 29.56 -32.03
C ASN A 3 -30.50 28.41 -32.93
N TRP A 4 -31.70 28.53 -33.52
CA TRP A 4 -32.26 27.50 -34.41
C TRP A 4 -31.83 27.70 -35.87
N THR A 5 -31.52 28.94 -36.27
CA THR A 5 -31.11 29.31 -37.63
C THR A 5 -29.64 29.02 -37.92
N LEU A 6 -28.74 29.14 -36.95
CA LEU A 6 -27.31 28.84 -37.14
C LEU A 6 -27.03 27.33 -37.22
N ARG A 7 -27.76 26.50 -36.48
CA ARG A 7 -27.58 25.04 -36.47
C ARG A 7 -28.06 24.39 -37.78
N ASN A 8 -29.16 24.88 -38.34
CA ASN A 8 -29.64 24.43 -39.66
C ASN A 8 -28.75 24.91 -40.80
N ALA A 9 -28.21 26.14 -40.73
CA ALA A 9 -27.23 26.63 -41.71
C ALA A 9 -25.93 25.80 -41.70
N PHE A 10 -25.44 25.38 -40.53
CA PHE A 10 -24.25 24.53 -40.43
C PHE A 10 -24.49 23.12 -40.99
N ILE A 11 -25.66 22.53 -40.72
CA ILE A 11 -26.03 21.19 -41.23
C ILE A 11 -26.23 21.22 -42.75
N GLU A 12 -26.85 22.28 -43.29
CA GLU A 12 -26.96 22.45 -44.74
C GLU A 12 -25.61 22.69 -45.42
N MET A 13 -24.71 23.46 -44.79
CA MET A 13 -23.36 23.70 -45.32
C MET A 13 -22.49 22.44 -45.27
N GLU A 14 -22.62 21.61 -44.23
CA GLU A 14 -21.92 20.32 -44.13
C GLU A 14 -22.49 19.27 -45.11
N SER A 15 -23.80 19.28 -45.34
CA SER A 15 -24.46 18.46 -46.37
C SER A 15 -24.06 18.89 -47.79
N ALA A 16 -23.98 20.20 -48.04
CA ALA A 16 -23.50 20.76 -49.30
C ALA A 16 -22.01 20.43 -49.53
N MET A 17 -21.15 20.57 -48.51
CA MET A 17 -19.74 20.17 -48.59
C MET A 17 -19.58 18.67 -48.79
N ARG A 18 -20.33 17.81 -48.10
CA ARG A 18 -20.30 16.36 -48.34
C ARG A 18 -20.73 16.02 -49.76
N LYS A 19 -21.77 16.67 -50.29
CA LYS A 19 -22.19 16.48 -51.69
C LYS A 19 -21.12 16.95 -52.66
N ILE A 20 -20.47 18.10 -52.43
CA ILE A 20 -19.38 18.62 -53.26
C ILE A 20 -18.15 17.71 -53.21
N VAL A 21 -17.74 17.26 -52.02
CA VAL A 21 -16.62 16.32 -51.84
C VAL A 21 -16.94 14.97 -52.47
N THR A 22 -18.18 14.47 -52.33
CA THR A 22 -18.59 13.22 -52.96
C THR A 22 -18.63 13.34 -54.48
N HIS A 23 -19.08 14.48 -55.02
CA HIS A 23 -19.05 14.74 -56.47
C HIS A 23 -17.62 14.93 -56.98
N LEU A 24 -16.73 15.59 -56.22
CA LEU A 24 -15.30 15.69 -56.55
C LEU A 24 -14.63 14.32 -56.51
N ILE A 25 -14.87 13.50 -55.49
CA ILE A 25 -14.34 12.14 -55.39
C ILE A 25 -14.88 11.27 -56.53
N CYS A 26 -16.18 11.36 -56.86
CA CYS A 26 -16.76 10.64 -58.00
C CYS A 26 -16.23 11.17 -59.34
N PHE A 27 -15.98 12.47 -59.47
CA PHE A 27 -15.39 13.08 -60.67
C PHE A 27 -13.92 12.68 -60.82
N PHE A 28 -13.13 12.65 -59.75
CA PHE A 28 -11.74 12.20 -59.78
C PHE A 28 -11.62 10.68 -59.93
N LEU A 29 -12.51 9.88 -59.33
CA LEU A 29 -12.60 8.44 -59.59
C LEU A 29 -13.06 8.17 -61.02
N GLY A 30 -14.02 8.93 -61.54
CA GLY A 30 -14.47 8.85 -62.92
C GLY A 30 -13.38 9.27 -63.91
N ALA A 31 -12.67 10.36 -63.64
CA ALA A 31 -11.53 10.81 -64.45
C ALA A 31 -10.35 9.83 -64.36
N ALA A 32 -10.07 9.26 -63.18
CA ALA A 32 -9.07 8.21 -63.02
C ALA A 32 -9.47 6.91 -63.72
N LEU A 33 -10.76 6.56 -63.74
CA LEU A 33 -11.29 5.39 -64.44
C LEU A 33 -11.27 5.62 -65.96
N VAL A 34 -11.59 6.82 -66.46
CA VAL A 34 -11.50 7.18 -67.88
C VAL A 34 -10.03 7.27 -68.33
N LEU A 35 -9.13 7.79 -67.49
CA LEU A 35 -7.69 7.77 -67.75
C LEU A 35 -7.11 6.36 -67.66
N ALA A 36 -7.59 5.51 -66.74
CA ALA A 36 -7.17 4.12 -66.63
C ALA A 36 -7.70 3.26 -67.78
N LEU A 37 -8.96 3.41 -68.18
CA LEU A 37 -9.57 2.75 -69.35
C LEU A 37 -8.98 3.29 -70.66
N GLY A 38 -8.69 4.59 -70.73
CA GLY A 38 -7.97 5.23 -71.83
C GLY A 38 -6.54 4.71 -71.93
N SER A 39 -5.80 4.65 -70.83
CA SER A 39 -4.44 4.09 -70.78
C SER A 39 -4.44 2.59 -71.08
N TYR A 40 -5.43 1.84 -70.61
CA TYR A 40 -5.61 0.41 -70.92
C TYR A 40 -5.93 0.20 -72.41
N SER A 41 -6.75 1.05 -73.01
CA SER A 41 -7.08 1.02 -74.44
C SER A 41 -5.90 1.46 -75.33
N ILE A 42 -5.16 2.50 -74.94
CA ILE A 42 -3.96 3.02 -75.64
C ILE A 42 -2.78 2.03 -75.53
N ASN A 43 -2.57 1.40 -74.36
CA ASN A 43 -1.55 0.37 -74.18
C ASN A 43 -1.87 -0.89 -74.97
N ASN A 44 -3.14 -1.31 -75.05
CA ASN A 44 -3.55 -2.43 -75.90
C ASN A 44 -3.43 -2.09 -77.41
N LEU A 45 -3.75 -0.86 -77.83
CA LEU A 45 -3.55 -0.38 -79.21
C LEU A 45 -2.07 -0.41 -79.65
N ARG A 46 -1.13 -0.19 -78.72
CA ARG A 46 0.32 -0.27 -78.99
C ARG A 46 0.77 -1.63 -79.53
N TYR A 47 0.04 -2.70 -79.19
CA TYR A 47 0.34 -4.07 -79.60
C TYR A 47 -0.49 -4.58 -80.79
N VAL A 48 -1.42 -3.77 -81.30
CA VAL A 48 -2.21 -4.11 -82.51
C VAL A 48 -1.35 -3.97 -83.77
N PHE A 49 -0.39 -3.04 -83.78
CA PHE A 49 0.49 -2.75 -84.92
C PHE A 49 1.99 -3.06 -84.69
N SER A 50 2.33 -3.69 -83.55
CA SER A 50 3.71 -4.10 -83.28
C SER A 50 4.02 -5.46 -83.92
N PRO A 51 5.23 -5.68 -84.46
CA PRO A 51 5.61 -7.00 -84.97
C PRO A 51 5.49 -8.06 -83.87
N ALA A 52 4.79 -9.14 -84.19
CA ALA A 52 4.59 -10.28 -83.30
C ALA A 52 5.50 -11.44 -83.74
N VAL A 53 6.35 -11.90 -82.83
CA VAL A 53 7.17 -13.10 -83.00
C VAL A 53 6.45 -14.26 -82.34
N HIS A 54 6.18 -15.30 -83.12
CA HIS A 54 5.68 -16.58 -82.62
C HIS A 54 6.85 -17.57 -82.57
N PHE A 55 7.16 -18.05 -81.37
CA PHE A 55 8.24 -19.02 -81.17
C PHE A 55 7.75 -20.44 -81.44
N ALA A 56 8.66 -21.34 -81.81
CA ALA A 56 8.33 -22.74 -82.12
C ALA A 56 7.65 -23.50 -80.96
N ASN A 57 7.88 -23.06 -79.72
CA ASN A 57 7.27 -23.61 -78.52
C ASN A 57 5.86 -23.05 -78.22
N GLY A 58 5.32 -22.17 -79.07
CA GLY A 58 4.02 -21.53 -78.92
C GLY A 58 4.01 -20.21 -78.14
N SER A 59 5.15 -19.78 -77.56
CA SER A 59 5.24 -18.48 -76.89
C SER A 59 5.11 -17.33 -77.90
N THR A 60 4.70 -16.16 -77.44
CA THR A 60 4.53 -14.97 -78.29
C THR A 60 5.22 -13.75 -77.70
N TYR A 61 6.00 -13.02 -78.50
CA TYR A 61 6.55 -11.71 -78.17
C TYR A 61 5.96 -10.65 -79.08
N LYS A 62 5.56 -9.50 -78.52
CA LYS A 62 5.11 -8.31 -79.26
C LYS A 62 5.94 -7.11 -78.82
N GLY A 63 6.76 -6.56 -79.71
CA GLY A 63 7.64 -5.43 -79.41
C GLY A 63 8.74 -5.26 -80.43
N ALA A 64 9.64 -4.30 -80.21
CA ALA A 64 10.76 -4.07 -81.11
C ALA A 64 11.81 -5.19 -81.03
N LEU A 65 12.53 -5.40 -82.14
CA LEU A 65 13.65 -6.34 -82.25
C LEU A 65 14.92 -5.57 -82.62
N ASN A 66 16.08 -6.04 -82.15
CA ASN A 66 17.37 -5.55 -82.64
C ASN A 66 17.73 -6.19 -84.01
N GLU A 67 18.84 -5.76 -84.61
CA GLU A 67 19.33 -6.27 -85.91
C GLU A 67 19.61 -7.78 -85.92
N LYS A 68 19.78 -8.40 -84.73
CA LYS A 68 19.99 -9.84 -84.55
C LYS A 68 18.68 -10.61 -84.36
N GLY A 69 17.52 -9.94 -84.46
CA GLY A 69 16.21 -10.53 -84.25
C GLY A 69 15.87 -10.82 -82.78
N GLN A 70 16.59 -10.24 -81.83
CA GLN A 70 16.35 -10.42 -80.39
C GLN A 70 15.43 -9.33 -79.86
N ALA A 71 14.60 -9.66 -78.85
CA ALA A 71 13.75 -8.69 -78.17
C ALA A 71 14.57 -7.50 -77.63
N HIS A 72 14.14 -6.28 -77.95
CA HIS A 72 14.83 -5.05 -77.58
C HIS A 72 13.83 -3.89 -77.40
N GLY A 73 14.10 -2.96 -76.49
CA GLY A 73 13.18 -1.87 -76.17
C GLY A 73 11.94 -2.36 -75.42
N TYR A 74 10.85 -1.62 -75.46
CA TYR A 74 9.63 -2.00 -74.74
C TYR A 74 8.84 -3.09 -75.50
N GLY A 75 8.41 -4.14 -74.80
CA GLY A 75 7.64 -5.23 -75.39
C GLY A 75 6.89 -6.08 -74.37
N ARG A 76 6.07 -7.01 -74.88
CA ARG A 76 5.26 -7.95 -74.11
C ARG A 76 5.55 -9.39 -74.56
N MET A 77 5.92 -10.25 -73.63
CA MET A 77 6.20 -11.67 -73.83
C MET A 77 5.18 -12.50 -73.06
N VAL A 78 4.57 -13.48 -73.73
CA VAL A 78 3.63 -14.43 -73.14
C VAL A 78 4.18 -15.83 -73.41
N TRP A 79 4.42 -16.59 -72.35
CA TRP A 79 4.89 -17.97 -72.45
C TRP A 79 3.72 -18.96 -72.43
N THR A 80 3.92 -20.15 -72.98
CA THR A 80 2.89 -21.21 -73.00
C THR A 80 2.56 -21.76 -71.61
N ASN A 81 3.40 -21.53 -70.61
CA ASN A 81 3.11 -21.84 -69.22
C ASN A 81 2.16 -20.83 -68.55
N GLY A 82 1.74 -19.78 -69.26
CA GLY A 82 0.87 -18.73 -68.75
C GLY A 82 1.60 -17.55 -68.09
N ASP A 83 2.93 -17.61 -67.95
CA ASP A 83 3.71 -16.47 -67.47
C ASP A 83 3.65 -15.34 -68.52
N GLU A 84 3.75 -14.10 -68.05
CA GLU A 84 3.70 -12.92 -68.90
C GLU A 84 4.64 -11.83 -68.39
N TYR A 85 5.42 -11.24 -69.29
CA TYR A 85 6.27 -10.09 -69.00
C TYR A 85 5.90 -8.93 -69.89
N GLU A 86 5.79 -7.73 -69.33
CA GLU A 86 5.63 -6.48 -70.06
C GLU A 86 6.64 -5.45 -69.52
N GLY A 87 7.56 -4.97 -70.36
CA GLY A 87 8.63 -4.10 -69.91
C GLY A 87 9.73 -3.89 -70.94
N GLN A 88 10.89 -3.38 -70.48
CA GLN A 88 12.04 -3.14 -71.34
C GLN A 88 12.88 -4.42 -71.54
N PHE A 89 13.36 -4.61 -72.76
CA PHE A 89 14.25 -5.68 -73.16
C PHE A 89 15.58 -5.12 -73.67
N GLU A 90 16.67 -5.82 -73.37
CA GLU A 90 18.00 -5.56 -73.89
C GLU A 90 18.64 -6.89 -74.29
N ASN A 91 18.94 -7.07 -75.58
CA ASN A 91 19.55 -8.28 -76.14
C ASN A 91 18.81 -9.58 -75.77
N GLY A 92 17.47 -9.54 -75.74
CA GLY A 92 16.63 -10.68 -75.41
C GLY A 92 16.36 -10.90 -73.91
N LEU A 93 17.00 -10.12 -73.02
CA LEU A 93 16.82 -10.23 -71.57
C LEU A 93 15.95 -9.08 -71.02
N PHE A 94 15.24 -9.33 -69.93
CA PHE A 94 14.52 -8.25 -69.22
C PHE A 94 15.52 -7.24 -68.66
N LYS A 95 15.22 -5.96 -68.85
CA LYS A 95 16.04 -4.83 -68.43
C LYS A 95 15.14 -3.72 -67.90
N GLY A 96 15.67 -2.86 -67.04
CA GLY A 96 14.99 -1.66 -66.58
C GLY A 96 13.62 -1.97 -65.96
N LYS A 97 12.61 -1.13 -66.18
CA LYS A 97 11.30 -1.32 -65.54
C LYS A 97 10.42 -2.30 -66.30
N GLY A 98 9.78 -3.21 -65.58
CA GLY A 98 8.82 -4.15 -66.14
C GLY A 98 7.88 -4.75 -65.12
N LYS A 99 6.87 -5.46 -65.62
CA LYS A 99 5.87 -6.21 -64.89
C LYS A 99 5.90 -7.67 -65.34
N LEU A 100 6.05 -8.58 -64.39
CA LEU A 100 6.11 -10.02 -64.62
C LEU A 100 5.00 -10.72 -63.82
N ILE A 101 4.07 -11.36 -64.51
CA ILE A 101 3.04 -12.24 -63.96
C ILE A 101 3.57 -13.66 -64.11
N SER A 102 3.64 -14.43 -63.01
CA SER A 102 4.15 -15.80 -63.07
C SER A 102 3.36 -16.75 -62.16
N LYS A 103 3.39 -18.05 -62.45
CA LYS A 103 2.86 -19.06 -61.52
C LYS A 103 3.61 -19.13 -60.17
N TYR A 104 4.81 -18.56 -60.07
CA TYR A 104 5.58 -18.54 -58.81
C TYR A 104 5.17 -17.37 -57.90
N TYR A 105 4.54 -16.34 -58.46
CA TYR A 105 4.04 -15.16 -57.76
C TYR A 105 3.03 -14.42 -58.64
N ALA A 106 1.89 -14.00 -58.07
CA ALA A 106 0.83 -13.29 -58.79
C ALA A 106 1.35 -12.17 -59.68
N VAL A 107 2.20 -11.28 -59.16
CA VAL A 107 2.81 -10.21 -59.95
C VAL A 107 4.09 -9.69 -59.30
N TYR A 108 5.11 -9.45 -60.10
CA TYR A 108 6.24 -8.58 -59.79
C TYR A 108 6.18 -7.33 -60.66
N GLU A 109 6.39 -6.16 -60.08
CA GLU A 109 6.55 -4.90 -60.80
C GLU A 109 7.77 -4.17 -60.24
N GLY A 110 8.77 -3.92 -61.08
CA GLY A 110 10.02 -3.34 -60.61
C GLY A 110 11.12 -3.33 -61.65
N GLU A 111 12.34 -3.15 -61.17
CA GLU A 111 13.55 -3.10 -61.98
C GLU A 111 14.09 -4.52 -62.28
N PHE A 112 14.66 -4.67 -63.48
CA PHE A 112 15.31 -5.86 -63.99
C PHE A 112 16.71 -5.51 -64.50
N ASN A 113 17.67 -6.41 -64.26
CA ASN A 113 18.99 -6.35 -64.88
C ASN A 113 19.44 -7.76 -65.25
N GLU A 114 19.88 -7.92 -66.51
CA GLU A 114 20.31 -9.21 -67.08
C GLU A 114 19.26 -10.32 -66.88
N GLY A 115 17.97 -9.99 -67.00
CA GLY A 115 16.86 -10.93 -66.82
C GLY A 115 16.45 -11.20 -65.37
N TYR A 116 17.23 -10.76 -64.37
CA TYR A 116 16.90 -10.94 -62.95
C TYR A 116 16.22 -9.71 -62.36
N MET A 117 15.29 -9.92 -61.42
CA MET A 117 14.78 -8.84 -60.55
C MET A 117 15.98 -8.22 -59.80
N ASN A 118 16.20 -6.92 -59.99
CA ASN A 118 17.35 -6.19 -59.47
C ASN A 118 16.97 -4.72 -59.30
N GLY A 119 17.32 -4.09 -58.18
CA GLY A 119 16.92 -2.71 -57.90
C GLY A 119 15.63 -2.66 -57.07
N GLN A 120 14.79 -1.65 -57.21
CA GLN A 120 13.54 -1.55 -56.45
C GLN A 120 12.39 -2.27 -57.15
N GLY A 121 11.55 -2.97 -56.37
CA GLY A 121 10.39 -3.66 -56.91
C GLY A 121 9.34 -3.98 -55.87
N THR A 122 8.19 -4.46 -56.36
CA THR A 122 7.09 -4.98 -55.57
C THR A 122 6.67 -6.33 -56.11
N ILE A 123 6.66 -7.35 -55.24
CA ILE A 123 6.12 -8.68 -55.54
C ILE A 123 4.85 -8.90 -54.71
N LEU A 124 3.80 -9.40 -55.35
CA LEU A 124 2.58 -9.91 -54.73
C LEU A 124 2.54 -11.41 -54.98
N PHE A 125 2.44 -12.18 -53.90
CA PHE A 125 2.27 -13.62 -53.94
C PHE A 125 0.80 -14.00 -53.99
N ASP A 126 0.49 -15.18 -54.52
CA ASP A 126 -0.90 -15.66 -54.66
C ASP A 126 -1.63 -15.78 -53.31
N ASN A 127 -0.87 -16.00 -52.23
CA ASN A 127 -1.41 -16.06 -50.88
C ASN A 127 -1.77 -14.69 -50.29
N GLY A 128 -1.56 -13.60 -51.04
CA GLY A 128 -1.83 -12.21 -50.62
C GLY A 128 -0.68 -11.53 -49.87
N THR A 129 0.46 -12.22 -49.66
CA THR A 129 1.67 -11.62 -49.12
C THR A 129 2.25 -10.65 -50.14
N LYS A 130 2.72 -9.50 -49.69
CA LYS A 130 3.29 -8.46 -50.55
C LYS A 130 4.65 -8.00 -50.01
N TYR A 131 5.69 -8.05 -50.83
CA TYR A 131 6.98 -7.44 -50.53
C TYR A 131 7.21 -6.24 -51.44
N THR A 132 7.69 -5.13 -50.87
CA THR A 132 8.13 -3.93 -51.58
C THR A 132 9.51 -3.54 -51.07
N GLY A 133 10.54 -3.54 -51.91
CA GLY A 133 11.90 -3.24 -51.48
C GLY A 133 12.96 -3.54 -52.53
N ALA A 134 14.21 -3.64 -52.09
CA ALA A 134 15.34 -3.93 -52.96
C ALA A 134 15.47 -5.43 -53.29
N PHE A 135 15.89 -5.67 -54.53
CA PHE A 135 16.18 -6.98 -55.08
C PHE A 135 17.63 -7.02 -55.57
N SER A 136 18.28 -8.17 -55.39
CA SER A 136 19.58 -8.47 -56.01
C SER A 136 19.53 -9.87 -56.59
N LYS A 137 19.77 -10.02 -57.90
CA LYS A 137 19.78 -11.32 -58.60
C LYS A 137 18.56 -12.20 -58.30
N GLY A 138 17.36 -11.61 -58.24
CA GLY A 138 16.12 -12.34 -58.02
C GLY A 138 15.71 -12.57 -56.56
N VAL A 139 16.54 -12.18 -55.58
CA VAL A 139 16.24 -12.37 -54.15
C VAL A 139 16.04 -11.05 -53.41
N PHE A 140 15.26 -11.04 -52.33
CA PHE A 140 15.09 -9.87 -51.47
C PHE A 140 16.43 -9.51 -50.81
N HIS A 141 16.80 -8.24 -50.88
CA HIS A 141 18.09 -7.76 -50.40
C HIS A 141 17.99 -6.30 -49.94
N GLY A 142 18.75 -5.92 -48.92
CA GLY A 142 18.75 -4.55 -48.41
C GLY A 142 17.45 -4.20 -47.69
N LYS A 143 16.95 -2.97 -47.85
CA LYS A 143 15.73 -2.52 -47.16
C LYS A 143 14.47 -2.94 -47.92
N GLY A 144 13.47 -3.40 -47.17
CA GLY A 144 12.16 -3.72 -47.73
C GLY A 144 11.05 -3.74 -46.69
N LYS A 145 9.83 -3.84 -47.19
CA LYS A 145 8.58 -3.94 -46.44
C LYS A 145 7.81 -5.17 -46.89
N LEU A 146 7.54 -6.07 -45.95
CA LEU A 146 6.79 -7.31 -46.15
C LEU A 146 5.45 -7.23 -45.41
N ILE A 147 4.35 -7.33 -46.15
CA ILE A 147 2.99 -7.44 -45.61
C ILE A 147 2.59 -8.91 -45.75
N HIS A 148 2.44 -9.61 -44.64
CA HIS A 148 2.07 -11.01 -44.63
C HIS A 148 0.57 -11.21 -44.91
N LYS A 149 0.18 -12.44 -45.25
CA LYS A 149 -1.23 -12.84 -45.46
C LYS A 149 -2.12 -12.47 -44.28
N ASP A 150 -1.62 -12.61 -43.05
CA ASP A 150 -2.31 -12.29 -41.80
C ASP A 150 -2.42 -10.78 -41.51
N LYS A 151 -1.87 -9.94 -42.40
CA LYS A 151 -1.78 -8.48 -42.29
C LYS A 151 -0.72 -7.97 -41.31
N SER A 152 0.11 -8.83 -40.72
CA SER A 152 1.32 -8.39 -40.04
C SER A 152 2.28 -7.74 -41.05
N VAL A 153 3.05 -6.76 -40.57
CA VAL A 153 3.90 -5.91 -41.40
C VAL A 153 5.31 -5.87 -40.82
N TYR A 154 6.28 -6.35 -41.59
CA TYR A 154 7.70 -6.16 -41.30
C TYR A 154 8.30 -5.09 -42.22
N GLU A 155 9.14 -4.23 -41.68
CA GLU A 155 9.91 -3.23 -42.43
C GLU A 155 11.33 -3.19 -41.88
N GLY A 156 12.32 -3.55 -42.70
CA GLY A 156 13.70 -3.68 -42.22
C GLY A 156 14.66 -4.29 -43.23
N ASP A 157 15.75 -4.86 -42.72
CA ASP A 157 16.80 -5.48 -43.51
C ASP A 157 16.43 -6.89 -43.99
N PHE A 158 16.85 -7.19 -45.21
CA PHE A 158 16.77 -8.48 -45.88
C PHE A 158 18.14 -8.86 -46.45
N LEU A 159 18.51 -10.12 -46.32
CA LEU A 159 19.69 -10.70 -46.95
C LEU A 159 19.33 -12.07 -47.52
N ASN A 160 19.41 -12.21 -48.85
CA ASN A 160 19.14 -13.47 -49.55
C ASN A 160 17.76 -14.07 -49.20
N ASN A 161 16.71 -13.27 -49.29
CA ASN A 161 15.32 -13.60 -48.89
C ASN A 161 15.06 -13.72 -47.38
N GLU A 162 16.07 -13.69 -46.52
CA GLU A 162 15.88 -13.78 -45.08
C GLU A 162 15.73 -12.42 -44.42
N ILE A 163 14.78 -12.30 -43.50
CA ILE A 163 14.68 -11.17 -42.57
C ILE A 163 15.86 -11.24 -41.61
N THR A 164 16.67 -10.19 -41.57
CA THR A 164 17.87 -10.10 -40.72
C THR A 164 18.13 -8.66 -40.34
N GLY A 165 19.22 -8.36 -39.64
CA GLY A 165 19.64 -6.99 -39.33
C GLY A 165 18.62 -6.24 -38.47
N LYS A 166 18.34 -4.97 -38.78
CA LYS A 166 17.40 -4.15 -37.99
C LYS A 166 16.07 -4.02 -38.70
N GLY A 167 14.99 -4.13 -37.94
CA GLY A 167 13.64 -3.96 -38.48
C GLY A 167 12.59 -3.64 -37.45
N LYS A 168 11.44 -3.21 -37.96
CA LYS A 168 10.19 -2.97 -37.23
C LYS A 168 9.16 -4.00 -37.67
N TRP A 169 8.56 -4.68 -36.70
CA TRP A 169 7.46 -5.62 -36.92
C TRP A 169 6.18 -5.09 -36.26
N VAL A 170 5.07 -5.09 -36.99
CA VAL A 170 3.72 -4.82 -36.46
C VAL A 170 2.91 -6.10 -36.61
N PHE A 171 2.54 -6.70 -35.49
CA PHE A 171 1.80 -7.96 -35.43
C PHE A 171 0.29 -7.74 -35.57
N VAL A 172 -0.44 -8.83 -35.83
CA VAL A 172 -1.91 -8.81 -36.01
C VAL A 172 -2.63 -8.33 -34.75
N ASP A 173 -2.12 -8.71 -33.57
CA ASP A 173 -2.62 -8.28 -32.27
C ASP A 173 -2.30 -6.80 -31.96
N LYS A 174 -1.59 -6.11 -32.87
CA LYS A 174 -1.05 -4.75 -32.74
C LYS A 174 0.17 -4.63 -31.82
N SER A 175 0.76 -5.74 -31.38
CA SER A 175 2.10 -5.71 -30.80
C SER A 175 3.08 -5.12 -31.80
N THR A 176 4.10 -4.42 -31.30
CA THR A 176 5.17 -3.88 -32.14
C THR A 176 6.53 -4.27 -31.60
N TYR A 177 7.41 -4.70 -32.49
CA TYR A 177 8.82 -4.95 -32.20
C TYR A 177 9.69 -4.00 -33.02
N TYR A 178 10.76 -3.49 -32.42
CA TYR A 178 11.83 -2.80 -33.12
C TYR A 178 13.16 -3.24 -32.55
N GLY A 179 14.04 -3.80 -33.38
CA GLY A 179 15.31 -4.33 -32.88
C GLY A 179 16.07 -5.13 -33.91
N ASP A 180 17.02 -5.92 -33.43
CA ASP A 180 17.80 -6.85 -34.23
C ASP A 180 17.01 -8.15 -34.51
N LEU A 181 17.12 -8.68 -35.72
CA LEU A 181 16.50 -9.93 -36.13
C LEU A 181 17.54 -10.84 -36.75
N LYS A 182 17.39 -12.14 -36.53
CA LYS A 182 18.20 -13.18 -37.16
C LYS A 182 17.26 -14.25 -37.72
N SER A 183 17.28 -14.42 -39.04
CA SER A 183 16.42 -15.37 -39.77
C SER A 183 14.95 -15.26 -39.37
N GLY A 184 14.44 -14.02 -39.28
CA GLY A 184 13.05 -13.73 -38.95
C GLY A 184 12.66 -13.81 -37.46
N ILE A 185 13.60 -14.10 -36.56
CA ILE A 185 13.36 -14.23 -35.12
C ILE A 185 14.02 -13.07 -34.37
N PHE A 186 13.39 -12.57 -33.31
CA PHE A 186 14.01 -11.53 -32.47
C PHE A 186 15.31 -12.03 -31.86
N HIS A 187 16.36 -11.24 -32.00
CA HIS A 187 17.68 -11.56 -31.49
C HIS A 187 18.40 -10.27 -31.12
N GLY A 188 19.46 -10.31 -30.31
CA GLY A 188 20.22 -9.10 -30.00
C GLY A 188 19.36 -8.05 -29.27
N ARG A 189 19.54 -6.76 -29.55
CA ARG A 189 18.82 -5.71 -28.82
C ARG A 189 17.52 -5.33 -29.51
N GLY A 190 16.44 -5.24 -28.73
CA GLY A 190 15.16 -4.79 -29.24
C GLY A 190 14.23 -4.19 -28.21
N LYS A 191 13.11 -3.69 -28.69
CA LYS A 191 11.99 -3.22 -27.89
C LYS A 191 10.69 -3.84 -28.39
N LEU A 192 10.02 -4.59 -27.52
CA LEU A 192 8.68 -5.12 -27.72
C LEU A 192 7.67 -4.23 -26.97
N THR A 193 6.60 -3.83 -27.64
CA THR A 193 5.45 -3.13 -27.05
C THR A 193 4.19 -3.94 -27.34
N ARG A 194 3.49 -4.35 -26.28
CA ARG A 194 2.25 -5.14 -26.38
C ARG A 194 1.01 -4.25 -26.44
N PRO A 195 -0.16 -4.78 -26.84
CA PRO A 195 -1.38 -4.00 -27.02
C PRO A 195 -1.93 -3.45 -25.69
N ASP A 196 -1.57 -4.10 -24.58
CA ASP A 196 -1.95 -3.71 -23.23
C ASP A 196 -1.10 -2.54 -22.68
N GLY A 197 -0.15 -2.03 -23.48
CA GLY A 197 0.77 -0.95 -23.13
C GLY A 197 2.07 -1.42 -22.48
N SER A 198 2.20 -2.71 -22.13
CA SER A 198 3.43 -3.22 -21.54
C SER A 198 4.58 -3.19 -22.55
N THR A 199 5.78 -2.90 -22.05
CA THR A 199 6.98 -2.83 -22.89
C THR A 199 8.11 -3.65 -22.29
N TYR A 200 8.93 -4.22 -23.15
CA TYR A 200 10.23 -4.75 -22.81
C TYR A 200 11.27 -4.13 -23.73
N GLY A 201 12.35 -3.61 -23.18
CA GLY A 201 13.51 -3.18 -23.96
C GLY A 201 14.77 -3.81 -23.38
N GLY A 202 15.48 -4.62 -24.16
CA GLY A 202 16.60 -5.41 -23.68
C GLY A 202 17.12 -6.38 -24.73
N ASP A 203 17.84 -7.40 -24.27
CA ASP A 203 18.37 -8.44 -25.12
C ASP A 203 17.31 -9.52 -25.42
N PHE A 204 17.41 -10.12 -26.61
CA PHE A 204 16.56 -11.19 -27.08
C PHE A 204 17.42 -12.36 -27.57
N VAL A 205 16.99 -13.57 -27.26
CA VAL A 205 17.57 -14.81 -27.79
C VAL A 205 16.41 -15.71 -28.23
N GLU A 206 16.42 -16.12 -29.51
CA GLU A 206 15.39 -17.00 -30.08
C GLU A 206 13.93 -16.54 -29.87
N GLY A 207 13.70 -15.22 -29.88
CA GLY A 207 12.36 -14.64 -29.69
C GLY A 207 11.99 -14.33 -28.24
N GLU A 208 12.74 -14.85 -27.27
CA GLU A 208 12.48 -14.68 -25.83
C GLU A 208 13.29 -13.51 -25.26
N MET A 209 12.73 -12.82 -24.27
CA MET A 209 13.46 -11.84 -23.46
C MET A 209 14.58 -12.56 -22.71
N HIS A 210 15.80 -12.07 -22.88
CA HIS A 210 17.01 -12.69 -22.34
C HIS A 210 18.03 -11.63 -21.93
N GLY A 211 19.08 -11.98 -21.19
CA GLY A 211 20.15 -11.04 -20.86
C GLY A 211 19.63 -9.88 -20.02
N PHE A 212 20.07 -8.65 -20.31
CA PHE A 212 19.67 -7.48 -19.53
C PHE A 212 18.54 -6.71 -20.22
N GLY A 213 17.55 -6.28 -19.45
CA GLY A 213 16.45 -5.49 -20.00
C GLY A 213 15.64 -4.74 -18.96
N VAL A 214 14.70 -3.95 -19.47
CA VAL A 214 13.71 -3.24 -18.67
C VAL A 214 12.32 -3.62 -19.15
N TYR A 215 11.58 -4.29 -18.28
CA TYR A 215 10.16 -4.56 -18.44
C TYR A 215 9.35 -3.46 -17.73
N ARG A 216 8.36 -2.90 -18.42
CA ARG A 216 7.35 -1.99 -17.85
C ARG A 216 5.98 -2.60 -18.11
N GLY A 217 5.37 -3.15 -17.08
CA GLY A 217 3.99 -3.61 -17.09
C GLY A 217 3.01 -2.50 -16.72
N LYS A 218 1.75 -2.86 -16.51
CA LYS A 218 0.71 -1.91 -16.05
C LYS A 218 0.92 -1.43 -14.61
N LYS A 219 1.41 -2.34 -13.75
CA LYS A 219 1.50 -2.17 -12.30
C LYS A 219 2.93 -2.25 -11.76
N ASN A 220 3.89 -2.54 -12.62
CA ASN A 220 5.24 -2.83 -12.17
C ASN A 220 6.29 -2.49 -13.22
N ILE A 221 7.50 -2.24 -12.73
CA ILE A 221 8.68 -2.03 -13.54
C ILE A 221 9.77 -2.96 -13.01
N TYR A 222 10.41 -3.71 -13.89
CA TYR A 222 11.58 -4.50 -13.55
C TYR A 222 12.74 -4.12 -14.46
N SER A 223 13.92 -3.96 -13.87
CA SER A 223 15.17 -3.69 -14.57
C SER A 223 16.23 -4.66 -14.05
N GLY A 224 16.68 -5.60 -14.86
CA GLY A 224 17.59 -6.65 -14.42
C GLY A 224 17.80 -7.73 -15.47
N GLU A 225 18.14 -8.93 -15.00
CA GLU A 225 18.42 -10.09 -15.85
C GLU A 225 17.14 -10.86 -16.21
N PHE A 226 17.14 -11.43 -17.40
CA PHE A 226 16.05 -12.23 -17.97
C PHE A 226 16.60 -13.54 -18.50
N VAL A 227 15.90 -14.64 -18.22
CA VAL A 227 16.14 -15.94 -18.87
C VAL A 227 14.80 -16.55 -19.27
N LYS A 228 14.61 -16.71 -20.58
CA LYS A 228 13.38 -17.27 -21.17
C LYS A 228 12.13 -16.56 -20.66
N ASP A 229 12.06 -15.26 -20.90
CA ASP A 229 10.97 -14.38 -20.50
C ASP A 229 10.77 -14.14 -18.99
N ARG A 230 11.60 -14.72 -18.11
CA ARG A 230 11.44 -14.61 -16.65
C ARG A 230 12.48 -13.70 -16.02
N PHE A 231 12.06 -12.91 -15.03
CA PHE A 231 12.98 -12.18 -14.16
C PHE A 231 13.87 -13.17 -13.41
N THR A 232 15.17 -12.92 -13.43
CA THR A 232 16.17 -13.74 -12.74
C THR A 232 17.35 -12.89 -12.35
N GLY A 233 18.30 -13.44 -11.60
CA GLY A 233 19.57 -12.77 -11.30
C GLY A 233 19.35 -11.49 -10.51
N ASN A 234 20.25 -10.51 -10.67
CA ASN A 234 20.15 -9.27 -9.92
C ASN A 234 19.32 -8.22 -10.68
N GLY A 235 18.41 -7.55 -9.97
CA GLY A 235 17.57 -6.52 -10.57
C GLY A 235 16.96 -5.55 -9.59
N VAL A 236 16.14 -4.66 -10.14
CA VAL A 236 15.32 -3.69 -9.41
C VAL A 236 13.88 -3.85 -9.87
N TYR A 237 13.01 -4.21 -8.94
CA TYR A 237 11.58 -4.27 -9.08
C TYR A 237 10.94 -3.05 -8.42
N LYS A 238 9.93 -2.47 -9.06
CA LYS A 238 9.06 -1.43 -8.50
C LYS A 238 7.61 -1.82 -8.72
N ASP A 239 6.77 -1.72 -7.68
CA ASP A 239 5.32 -1.94 -7.78
C ASP A 239 4.55 -0.63 -8.07
N GLU A 240 3.21 -0.72 -8.05
CA GLU A 240 2.27 0.36 -8.34
C GLU A 240 2.15 1.33 -7.16
N GLU A 241 2.42 0.87 -5.95
CA GLU A 241 2.25 1.60 -4.68
C GLU A 241 3.52 2.38 -4.28
N GLY A 242 4.64 2.14 -4.98
CA GLY A 242 5.91 2.83 -4.78
C GLY A 242 6.97 1.98 -4.08
N GLY A 243 6.64 0.75 -3.71
CA GLY A 243 7.58 -0.21 -3.15
C GLY A 243 8.68 -0.59 -4.14
N VAL A 244 9.88 -0.83 -3.63
CA VAL A 244 11.08 -1.14 -4.40
C VAL A 244 11.79 -2.34 -3.81
N ILE A 245 12.09 -3.34 -4.63
CA ILE A 245 12.96 -4.46 -4.26
C ILE A 245 14.22 -4.42 -5.12
N LYS A 246 15.39 -4.48 -4.50
CA LYS A 246 16.70 -4.55 -5.17
C LYS A 246 17.44 -5.78 -4.68
N GLY A 247 17.90 -6.63 -5.59
CA GLY A 247 18.63 -7.83 -5.19
C GLY A 247 18.41 -8.98 -6.15
N ALA A 248 18.54 -10.20 -5.65
CA ALA A 248 18.38 -11.42 -6.41
C ALA A 248 16.90 -11.77 -6.63
N PHE A 249 16.58 -12.23 -7.84
CA PHE A 249 15.26 -12.68 -8.26
C PHE A 249 15.35 -14.06 -8.89
N ALA A 250 14.29 -14.84 -8.73
CA ALA A 250 14.07 -16.07 -9.47
C ALA A 250 12.59 -16.23 -9.77
N ASN A 251 12.23 -16.54 -11.01
CA ASN A 251 10.84 -16.75 -11.43
C ASN A 251 9.89 -15.64 -10.98
N TRP A 252 10.24 -14.37 -11.25
CA TRP A 252 9.42 -13.18 -10.94
C TRP A 252 9.31 -12.77 -9.47
N VAL A 253 9.93 -13.50 -8.54
CA VAL A 253 9.91 -13.17 -7.11
C VAL A 253 11.32 -12.90 -6.59
N ALA A 254 11.43 -12.10 -5.53
CA ALA A 254 12.70 -11.91 -4.83
C ALA A 254 13.15 -13.25 -4.23
N ASN A 255 14.39 -13.65 -4.52
CA ASN A 255 14.94 -14.93 -4.09
C ASN A 255 16.47 -14.83 -4.00
N GLY A 256 17.00 -14.86 -2.78
CA GLY A 256 18.39 -14.56 -2.44
C GLY A 256 18.55 -13.19 -1.77
N GLU A 257 19.79 -12.71 -1.67
CA GLU A 257 20.12 -11.44 -1.01
C GLU A 257 19.46 -10.24 -1.67
N GLY A 258 18.92 -9.33 -0.86
CA GLY A 258 18.35 -8.09 -1.36
C GLY A 258 17.98 -7.07 -0.29
N LYS A 259 17.34 -6.01 -0.77
CA LYS A 259 16.79 -4.90 0.00
C LYS A 259 15.38 -4.58 -0.50
N ARG A 260 14.39 -4.59 0.39
CA ARG A 260 13.02 -4.14 0.14
C ARG A 260 12.80 -2.78 0.79
N ILE A 261 12.14 -1.88 0.08
CA ILE A 261 11.72 -0.56 0.55
C ILE A 261 10.22 -0.49 0.29
N ASP A 262 9.41 -0.21 1.30
CA ASP A 262 7.97 -0.03 1.09
C ASP A 262 7.63 1.41 0.63
N ALA A 263 6.34 1.70 0.47
CA ALA A 263 5.87 3.02 0.04
C ALA A 263 6.13 4.13 1.08
N ASP A 264 6.18 3.78 2.37
CA ASP A 264 6.45 4.71 3.47
C ASP A 264 7.96 5.00 3.63
N GLY A 265 8.81 4.17 3.03
CA GLY A 265 10.27 4.30 3.04
C GLY A 265 10.96 3.40 4.05
N ASN A 266 10.25 2.49 4.71
CA ASN A 266 10.83 1.50 5.61
C ASN A 266 11.68 0.51 4.81
N VAL A 267 12.79 0.09 5.40
CA VAL A 267 13.82 -0.69 4.70
C VAL A 267 14.03 -2.03 5.38
N TRP A 268 13.94 -3.11 4.59
CA TRP A 268 14.37 -4.45 4.98
C TRP A 268 15.57 -4.87 4.15
N THR A 269 16.58 -5.49 4.76
CA THR A 269 17.76 -6.04 4.08
C THR A 269 18.04 -7.44 4.61
N GLY A 270 18.30 -8.40 3.71
CA GLY A 270 18.62 -9.79 4.05
C GLY A 270 18.28 -10.75 2.92
N THR A 271 18.15 -12.03 3.25
CA THR A 271 17.81 -13.08 2.28
C THR A 271 16.30 -13.20 2.08
N PHE A 272 15.84 -13.19 0.84
CA PHE A 272 14.45 -13.45 0.48
C PHE A 272 14.27 -14.88 -0.02
N GLU A 273 13.22 -15.55 0.42
CA GLU A 273 12.78 -16.83 -0.13
C GLU A 273 11.32 -16.69 -0.58
N ASN A 274 11.07 -16.90 -1.88
CA ASN A 274 9.75 -16.74 -2.50
C ASN A 274 9.08 -15.37 -2.23
N GLY A 275 9.87 -14.30 -2.13
CA GLY A 275 9.41 -12.94 -1.86
C GLY A 275 9.34 -12.54 -0.39
N GLU A 276 9.49 -13.49 0.54
CA GLU A 276 9.44 -13.25 1.99
C GLU A 276 10.85 -13.19 2.57
N LEU A 277 11.10 -12.26 3.48
CA LEU A 277 12.39 -12.17 4.19
C LEU A 277 12.52 -13.32 5.19
N THR A 278 13.68 -13.98 5.18
CA THR A 278 13.99 -15.08 6.10
C THR A 278 15.47 -15.12 6.47
N GLY A 279 15.79 -15.68 7.64
CA GLY A 279 17.16 -15.73 8.15
C GLY A 279 17.61 -14.39 8.73
N GLU A 280 18.91 -14.18 8.85
CA GLU A 280 19.46 -12.94 9.38
C GLU A 280 19.15 -11.74 8.47
N GLY A 281 18.78 -10.63 9.07
CA GLY A 281 18.49 -9.40 8.33
C GLY A 281 18.41 -8.18 9.22
N THR A 282 18.06 -7.06 8.59
CA THR A 282 17.87 -5.77 9.27
C THR A 282 16.58 -5.10 8.81
N TYR A 283 15.89 -4.45 9.73
CA TYR A 283 14.83 -3.50 9.46
C TYR A 283 15.23 -2.10 9.93
N VAL A 284 14.90 -1.08 9.14
CA VAL A 284 15.06 0.34 9.47
C VAL A 284 13.76 1.05 9.10
N GLY A 285 12.98 1.41 10.11
CA GLY A 285 11.75 2.17 9.98
C GLY A 285 12.01 3.67 9.85
N VAL A 286 11.12 4.37 9.15
CA VAL A 286 11.19 5.85 9.01
C VAL A 286 10.85 6.58 10.32
N ASP A 287 10.22 5.88 11.26
CA ASP A 287 9.91 6.35 12.61
C ASP A 287 11.09 6.22 13.59
N GLY A 288 12.22 5.68 13.14
CA GLY A 288 13.43 5.48 13.92
C GLY A 288 13.54 4.10 14.57
N GLU A 289 12.52 3.24 14.46
CA GLU A 289 12.63 1.85 14.89
C GLU A 289 13.66 1.11 14.03
N THR A 290 14.54 0.32 14.65
CA THR A 290 15.47 -0.55 13.92
C THR A 290 15.52 -1.93 14.53
N TYR A 291 15.67 -2.95 13.70
CA TYR A 291 15.84 -4.33 14.16
C TYR A 291 17.00 -4.98 13.42
N THR A 292 17.78 -5.80 14.13
CA THR A 292 18.81 -6.67 13.55
C THR A 292 18.70 -8.04 14.19
N GLY A 293 18.52 -9.08 13.39
CA GLY A 293 18.39 -10.45 13.86
C GLY A 293 17.66 -11.33 12.85
N GLU A 294 17.13 -12.45 13.33
CA GLU A 294 16.46 -13.41 12.46
C GLU A 294 15.04 -12.94 12.05
N PHE A 295 14.67 -13.28 10.82
CA PHE A 295 13.34 -13.09 10.25
C PHE A 295 12.75 -14.43 9.81
N LYS A 296 11.42 -14.53 9.90
CA LYS A 296 10.67 -15.65 9.36
C LYS A 296 9.36 -15.13 8.79
N ARG A 297 9.18 -15.27 7.47
CA ARG A 297 8.01 -14.76 6.75
C ARG A 297 7.77 -13.27 7.02
N ASP A 298 8.82 -12.47 6.83
CA ASP A 298 8.81 -11.01 7.06
C ASP A 298 8.69 -10.54 8.52
N GLU A 299 8.47 -11.44 9.50
CA GLU A 299 8.35 -11.10 10.92
C GLU A 299 9.65 -11.33 11.69
N TYR A 300 9.91 -10.50 12.73
CA TYR A 300 11.00 -10.75 13.68
C TYR A 300 10.83 -12.13 14.33
N SER A 301 11.91 -12.89 14.38
CA SER A 301 11.95 -14.25 14.90
C SER A 301 13.30 -14.54 15.53
N GLY A 302 13.44 -15.65 16.25
CA GLY A 302 14.74 -16.11 16.73
C GLY A 302 15.38 -15.09 17.66
N LYS A 303 16.70 -14.91 17.60
CA LYS A 303 17.37 -13.87 18.39
C LYS A 303 17.50 -12.59 17.59
N GLY A 304 17.36 -11.46 18.26
CA GLY A 304 17.55 -10.16 17.65
C GLY A 304 17.72 -9.02 18.65
N LYS A 305 18.08 -7.86 18.09
CA LYS A 305 18.17 -6.59 18.78
C LYS A 305 17.22 -5.59 18.12
N LEU A 306 16.30 -5.05 18.90
CA LEU A 306 15.31 -4.04 18.53
C LEU A 306 15.66 -2.73 19.23
N HIS A 307 15.75 -1.64 18.48
CA HIS A 307 15.69 -0.27 18.98
C HIS A 307 14.31 0.27 18.65
N GLU A 308 13.49 0.53 19.66
CA GLU A 308 12.09 0.92 19.48
C GLU A 308 11.96 2.41 19.15
N LYS A 309 10.79 2.81 18.62
CA LYS A 309 10.46 4.22 18.37
C LYS A 309 10.54 5.10 19.63
N THR A 310 10.39 4.53 20.82
CA THR A 310 10.56 5.24 22.11
C THR A 310 12.04 5.55 22.40
N GLY A 311 12.94 4.84 21.72
CA GLY A 311 14.38 4.81 21.92
C GLY A 311 14.84 3.76 22.94
N ASP A 312 13.91 2.95 23.47
CA ASP A 312 14.24 1.80 24.30
C ASP A 312 14.90 0.71 23.44
N GLU A 313 15.79 -0.08 24.05
CA GLU A 313 16.49 -1.17 23.36
C GLU A 313 16.11 -2.52 23.97
N TYR A 314 15.68 -3.46 23.14
CA TYR A 314 15.47 -4.84 23.52
C TYR A 314 16.43 -5.76 22.79
N GLU A 315 17.12 -6.62 23.51
CA GLU A 315 17.93 -7.70 22.96
C GLU A 315 17.47 -9.03 23.55
N GLY A 316 17.03 -9.96 22.70
CA GLY A 316 16.43 -11.19 23.17
C GLY A 316 15.81 -12.02 22.06
N GLU A 317 14.92 -12.91 22.46
CA GLU A 317 14.19 -13.77 21.55
C GLU A 317 12.90 -13.10 21.02
N PHE A 318 12.52 -13.47 19.80
CA PHE A 318 11.34 -12.98 19.09
C PHE A 318 10.54 -14.13 18.52
N LYS A 319 9.21 -13.98 18.54
CA LYS A 319 8.29 -14.92 17.92
C LYS A 319 7.08 -14.17 17.36
N TYR A 320 6.82 -14.37 16.08
CA TYR A 320 5.76 -13.69 15.35
C TYR A 320 5.83 -12.16 15.47
N GLY A 321 7.02 -11.58 15.34
CA GLY A 321 7.24 -10.14 15.49
C GLY A 321 7.27 -9.61 16.92
N ASN A 322 6.97 -10.44 17.93
CA ASN A 322 6.84 -10.00 19.33
C ASN A 322 8.01 -10.49 20.18
N LYS A 323 8.41 -9.70 21.20
CA LYS A 323 9.35 -10.12 22.25
C LYS A 323 8.82 -11.40 22.90
N SER A 324 9.66 -12.43 22.96
CA SER A 324 9.31 -13.76 23.45
C SER A 324 10.54 -14.42 24.05
N GLY A 325 10.42 -15.31 25.04
CA GLY A 325 11.59 -15.98 25.62
C GLY A 325 12.49 -15.02 26.40
N ALA A 326 13.75 -15.42 26.61
CA ALA A 326 14.68 -14.65 27.42
C ALA A 326 15.14 -13.37 26.70
N GLY A 327 15.31 -12.28 27.46
CA GLY A 327 15.80 -11.03 26.89
C GLY A 327 16.19 -9.97 27.92
N VAL A 328 16.60 -8.83 27.40
CA VAL A 328 17.02 -7.66 28.14
C VAL A 328 16.38 -6.43 27.49
N LEU A 329 15.61 -5.68 28.27
CA LEU A 329 15.07 -4.37 27.89
C LEU A 329 15.84 -3.28 28.62
N VAL A 330 16.39 -2.32 27.88
CA VAL A 330 17.06 -1.12 28.40
C VAL A 330 16.19 0.07 28.05
N TYR A 331 15.79 0.83 29.07
CA TYR A 331 15.00 2.03 28.88
C TYR A 331 15.89 3.21 28.54
N LYS A 332 15.49 4.01 27.56
CA LYS A 332 16.14 5.29 27.26
C LYS A 332 16.03 6.25 28.44
N GLU A 333 14.82 6.32 29.01
CA GLU A 333 14.50 7.10 30.20
C GLU A 333 14.04 6.15 31.32
N PRO A 334 14.55 6.25 32.55
CA PRO A 334 14.17 5.34 33.62
C PRO A 334 12.64 5.22 33.80
N LEU A 335 12.16 3.98 33.94
CA LEU A 335 10.75 3.66 34.18
C LEU A 335 10.64 2.90 35.51
N ASP A 336 9.82 3.38 36.43
CA ASP A 336 9.77 2.87 37.82
C ASP A 336 11.14 2.92 38.55
N GLY A 337 12.00 3.87 38.18
CA GLY A 337 13.37 3.96 38.69
C GLY A 337 14.34 2.92 38.07
N LEU A 338 13.86 2.11 37.13
CA LEU A 338 14.64 1.09 36.44
C LEU A 338 15.16 1.63 35.11
N THR A 339 16.44 1.43 34.84
CA THR A 339 17.05 1.68 33.53
C THR A 339 17.10 0.43 32.66
N LYS A 340 16.89 -0.75 33.26
CA LYS A 340 17.04 -2.05 32.62
C LYS A 340 16.15 -3.09 33.29
N ILE A 341 15.63 -4.03 32.51
CA ILE A 341 14.96 -5.25 32.96
C ILE A 341 15.58 -6.45 32.24
N THR A 342 15.88 -7.51 32.98
CA THR A 342 16.25 -8.83 32.44
C THR A 342 15.19 -9.84 32.86
N GLY A 343 14.75 -10.71 31.93
CA GLY A 343 13.64 -11.62 32.20
C GLY A 343 13.20 -12.48 31.01
N VAL A 344 11.96 -12.96 31.10
CA VAL A 344 11.30 -13.77 30.07
C VAL A 344 10.03 -13.06 29.60
N TRP A 345 9.88 -12.95 28.29
CA TRP A 345 8.73 -12.33 27.64
C TRP A 345 7.84 -13.37 26.96
N LYS A 346 6.55 -13.03 26.82
CA LYS A 346 5.59 -13.78 26.02
C LYS A 346 4.63 -12.79 25.36
N TYR A 347 4.71 -12.67 24.03
CA TYR A 347 3.92 -11.71 23.25
C TYR A 347 4.05 -10.28 23.80
N ASN A 348 5.28 -9.79 23.97
CA ASN A 348 5.62 -8.48 24.55
C ASN A 348 5.36 -8.32 26.06
N HIS A 349 4.73 -9.29 26.74
CA HIS A 349 4.51 -9.22 28.18
C HIS A 349 5.67 -9.86 28.95
N LEU A 350 6.24 -9.13 29.90
CA LEU A 350 7.21 -9.66 30.86
C LEU A 350 6.48 -10.61 31.83
N ILE A 351 6.83 -11.89 31.82
CA ILE A 351 6.20 -12.92 32.66
C ILE A 351 7.08 -13.40 33.80
N GLU A 352 8.41 -13.25 33.66
CA GLU A 352 9.39 -13.56 34.70
C GLU A 352 10.52 -12.51 34.61
N SER A 353 11.13 -12.17 35.74
CA SER A 353 12.25 -11.22 35.76
C SER A 353 13.17 -11.46 36.96
N ASP A 354 14.46 -11.29 36.73
CA ASP A 354 15.49 -11.25 37.79
C ASP A 354 15.63 -9.85 38.40
N THR A 355 15.02 -8.83 37.76
CA THR A 355 15.14 -7.42 38.14
C THR A 355 13.97 -6.95 38.98
N VAL A 356 12.75 -7.41 38.66
CA VAL A 356 11.52 -7.09 39.39
C VAL A 356 10.78 -8.37 39.72
N LYS A 357 10.13 -8.41 40.88
CA LYS A 357 9.23 -9.53 41.19
C LYS A 357 8.04 -9.48 40.25
N ILE A 358 7.79 -10.57 39.54
CA ILE A 358 6.51 -10.82 38.86
C ILE A 358 5.79 -11.90 39.64
N TYR A 359 4.62 -11.56 40.18
CA TYR A 359 3.80 -12.53 40.92
C TYR A 359 3.04 -13.42 39.96
N SER A 360 3.14 -14.73 40.18
CA SER A 360 2.36 -15.73 39.47
C SER A 360 0.89 -15.67 39.86
N PRO A 361 -0.03 -16.18 39.03
CA PRO A 361 -1.46 -16.26 39.38
C PRO A 361 -1.72 -16.95 40.72
N ALA A 362 -0.93 -17.98 41.06
CA ALA A 362 -1.05 -18.69 42.32
C ALA A 362 -0.66 -17.83 43.53
N GLU A 363 0.45 -17.08 43.44
CA GLU A 363 0.88 -16.16 44.52
C GLU A 363 -0.12 -15.02 44.72
N ILE A 364 -0.66 -14.47 43.63
CA ILE A 364 -1.69 -13.41 43.70
C ILE A 364 -2.96 -13.97 44.35
N THR A 365 -3.37 -15.19 43.99
CA THR A 365 -4.53 -15.86 44.58
C THR A 365 -4.33 -16.09 46.08
N ASP A 366 -3.16 -16.60 46.47
CA ASP A 366 -2.83 -16.85 47.87
C ASP A 366 -2.87 -15.55 48.69
N TYR A 367 -2.26 -14.49 48.18
CA TYR A 367 -2.31 -13.15 48.79
C TYR A 367 -3.74 -12.61 48.90
N ALA A 368 -4.55 -12.76 47.84
CA ALA A 368 -5.95 -12.32 47.82
C ALA A 368 -6.81 -13.05 48.86
N ILE A 369 -6.52 -14.33 49.15
CA ILE A 369 -7.25 -15.12 50.14
C ILE A 369 -6.82 -14.77 51.57
N TYR A 370 -5.52 -14.69 51.83
CA TYR A 370 -5.01 -14.64 53.20
C TYR A 370 -4.70 -13.22 53.71
N GLN A 371 -4.25 -12.30 52.85
CA GLN A 371 -3.73 -11.00 53.29
C GLN A 371 -4.63 -9.84 52.91
N GLN A 372 -5.29 -9.92 51.76
CA GLN A 372 -6.03 -8.78 51.19
C GLN A 372 -7.11 -8.20 52.12
N ARG A 373 -7.78 -9.05 52.91
CA ARG A 373 -8.82 -8.58 53.85
C ARG A 373 -8.25 -7.61 54.90
N GLU A 374 -7.10 -7.93 55.47
CA GLU A 374 -6.47 -7.10 56.50
C GLU A 374 -5.92 -5.81 55.89
N VAL A 375 -5.29 -5.90 54.71
CA VAL A 375 -4.74 -4.75 53.99
C VAL A 375 -5.85 -3.76 53.60
N LEU A 376 -6.98 -4.25 53.08
CA LEU A 376 -8.15 -3.42 52.80
C LEU A 376 -8.70 -2.77 54.08
N ALA A 377 -8.93 -3.56 55.14
CA ALA A 377 -9.46 -3.03 56.40
C ALA A 377 -8.59 -1.90 56.95
N LYS A 378 -7.26 -2.09 56.99
CA LYS A 378 -6.31 -1.06 57.41
C LYS A 378 -6.39 0.22 56.57
N SER A 379 -6.55 0.08 55.24
CA SER A 379 -6.72 1.24 54.35
C SER A 379 -8.05 1.97 54.60
N LEU A 380 -9.13 1.25 54.88
CA LEU A 380 -10.44 1.82 55.15
C LEU A 380 -10.51 2.51 56.52
N ASP A 381 -9.91 1.90 57.54
CA ASP A 381 -9.84 2.46 58.91
C ASP A 381 -9.01 3.74 58.98
N ALA A 382 -8.04 3.90 58.08
CA ALA A 382 -7.22 5.10 57.97
C ALA A 382 -7.97 6.33 57.40
N VAL A 383 -9.16 6.14 56.81
CA VAL A 383 -9.99 7.25 56.31
C VAL A 383 -10.55 8.03 57.48
N GLN A 384 -10.12 9.29 57.62
CA GLN A 384 -10.55 10.22 58.66
C GLN A 384 -11.93 10.82 58.36
N ALA A 385 -12.63 11.21 59.42
CA ALA A 385 -13.90 11.93 59.34
C ALA A 385 -13.71 13.37 58.87
N SER A 386 -14.75 13.92 58.25
CA SER A 386 -14.79 15.29 57.73
C SER A 386 -14.52 16.32 58.83
N ASP A 387 -13.67 17.30 58.52
CA ASP A 387 -13.53 18.50 59.33
C ASP A 387 -14.69 19.49 59.05
N PRO A 388 -15.56 19.78 60.04
CA PRO A 388 -16.71 20.65 59.84
C PRO A 388 -16.33 22.08 59.39
N ASN A 389 -15.08 22.50 59.56
CA ASN A 389 -14.62 23.85 59.24
C ASN A 389 -14.06 24.03 57.82
N LYS A 390 -13.83 22.95 57.06
CA LYS A 390 -13.31 23.02 55.68
C LYS A 390 -14.04 22.08 54.75
N VAL A 391 -14.04 22.38 53.45
CA VAL A 391 -14.53 21.45 52.42
C VAL A 391 -13.37 20.55 52.03
N GLU A 392 -13.52 19.24 52.24
CA GLU A 392 -12.45 18.27 51.97
C GLU A 392 -12.66 17.50 50.66
N LEU A 393 -11.55 17.08 50.06
CA LEU A 393 -11.55 16.21 48.90
C LEU A 393 -11.34 14.76 49.34
N TYR A 394 -12.37 13.94 49.26
CA TYR A 394 -12.25 12.49 49.43
C TYR A 394 -11.95 11.85 48.09
N THR A 395 -10.94 10.98 48.01
CA THR A 395 -10.54 10.35 46.74
C THR A 395 -10.63 8.83 46.81
N LEU A 396 -11.23 8.21 45.80
CA LEU A 396 -11.04 6.79 45.50
C LEU A 396 -10.41 6.68 44.12
N SER A 397 -9.17 6.18 44.07
CA SER A 397 -8.41 6.07 42.82
C SER A 397 -7.97 4.63 42.58
N ILE A 398 -8.30 4.09 41.41
CA ILE A 398 -8.28 2.65 41.13
C ILE A 398 -7.44 2.35 39.88
N ALA A 399 -6.34 1.62 40.04
CA ALA A 399 -5.66 0.91 38.95
C ALA A 399 -6.20 -0.51 38.87
N ALA A 400 -7.01 -0.81 37.86
CA ALA A 400 -7.89 -1.96 37.92
C ALA A 400 -7.37 -3.21 37.16
N TYR A 401 -6.43 -3.06 36.23
CA TYR A 401 -5.90 -4.18 35.43
C TYR A 401 -4.49 -4.59 35.86
N GLY A 402 -4.28 -5.87 36.15
CA GLY A 402 -3.08 -6.35 36.86
C GLY A 402 -1.84 -6.61 36.03
N THR A 403 -1.96 -6.93 34.73
CA THR A 403 -0.79 -7.33 33.91
C THR A 403 -0.12 -6.18 33.15
N GLN A 404 -0.62 -4.95 33.32
CA GLN A 404 -0.10 -3.74 32.69
C GLN A 404 0.11 -2.65 33.73
N GLU A 405 1.37 -2.33 33.96
CA GLU A 405 1.80 -1.48 35.06
C GLU A 405 1.58 0.01 34.80
N VAL A 406 1.24 0.40 33.57
CA VAL A 406 0.85 1.78 33.26
C VAL A 406 -0.29 2.26 34.17
N PHE A 407 -1.27 1.40 34.43
CA PHE A 407 -2.40 1.72 35.30
C PHE A 407 -1.96 1.97 36.74
N ARG A 408 -1.07 1.13 37.28
CA ARG A 408 -0.46 1.36 38.61
C ARG A 408 0.31 2.67 38.64
N ARG A 409 1.13 2.96 37.62
CA ARG A 409 1.93 4.19 37.54
C ARG A 409 1.07 5.45 37.54
N GLU A 410 -0.02 5.43 36.78
CA GLU A 410 -1.02 6.51 36.79
C GLU A 410 -1.61 6.72 38.17
N ASN A 411 -2.07 5.63 38.80
CA ASN A 411 -2.65 5.70 40.12
C ASN A 411 -1.64 6.24 41.15
N LYS A 412 -0.38 5.80 41.08
CA LYS A 412 0.70 6.29 41.93
C LYS A 412 1.02 7.77 41.69
N PHE A 413 0.98 8.21 40.43
CA PHE A 413 1.17 9.61 40.07
C PHE A 413 0.07 10.48 40.69
N ILE A 414 -1.19 10.06 40.55
CA ILE A 414 -2.36 10.76 41.11
C ILE A 414 -2.27 10.81 42.64
N GLU A 415 -1.93 9.69 43.28
CA GLU A 415 -1.70 9.62 44.72
C GLU A 415 -0.73 10.70 45.19
N ASN A 416 0.41 10.83 44.52
CA ASN A 416 1.44 11.81 44.85
C ASN A 416 0.93 13.24 44.65
N ILE A 417 0.38 13.55 43.47
CA ILE A 417 -0.05 14.94 43.17
C ILE A 417 -1.24 15.38 44.02
N PHE A 418 -2.18 14.49 44.36
CA PHE A 418 -3.33 14.84 45.19
C PHE A 418 -2.94 14.98 46.66
N THR A 419 -2.08 14.09 47.16
CA THR A 419 -1.52 14.19 48.51
C THR A 419 -0.73 15.48 48.68
N GLU A 420 0.10 15.84 47.69
CA GLU A 420 0.92 17.06 47.75
C GLU A 420 0.06 18.31 47.65
N ARG A 421 -0.90 18.35 46.72
CA ARG A 421 -1.67 19.55 46.39
C ARG A 421 -2.85 19.78 47.33
N TYR A 422 -3.67 18.76 47.57
CA TYR A 422 -4.91 18.86 48.33
C TYR A 422 -4.78 18.37 49.77
N LYS A 423 -3.59 17.89 50.16
CA LYS A 423 -3.29 17.37 51.51
C LYS A 423 -4.29 16.31 51.97
N ASN A 424 -4.81 15.52 51.04
CA ASN A 424 -5.98 14.67 51.24
C ASN A 424 -5.64 13.19 51.47
N ARG A 425 -4.40 12.86 51.83
CA ARG A 425 -3.99 11.45 52.02
C ARG A 425 -4.84 10.73 53.07
N SER A 426 -5.23 11.41 54.13
CA SER A 426 -6.07 10.83 55.20
C SER A 426 -7.55 10.73 54.85
N THR A 427 -7.99 11.27 53.71
CA THR A 427 -9.37 11.18 53.20
C THR A 427 -9.43 10.38 51.90
N SER A 428 -8.37 9.64 51.56
CA SER A 428 -8.22 8.95 50.27
C SER A 428 -7.98 7.45 50.41
N VAL A 429 -8.53 6.68 49.48
CA VAL A 429 -8.30 5.26 49.31
C VAL A 429 -7.77 5.01 47.90
N TYR A 430 -6.70 4.22 47.81
CA TYR A 430 -6.09 3.84 46.53
C TYR A 430 -6.14 2.33 46.40
N LEU A 431 -6.69 1.83 45.31
CA LEU A 431 -6.76 0.39 45.02
C LEU A 431 -5.92 0.09 43.77
N THR A 432 -5.15 -0.97 43.80
CA THR A 432 -4.25 -1.31 42.69
C THR A 432 -4.21 -2.81 42.45
N ASN A 433 -4.47 -3.22 41.21
CA ASN A 433 -4.04 -4.51 40.69
C ASN A 433 -2.70 -4.33 39.98
N SER A 434 -1.66 -5.00 40.46
CA SER A 434 -0.33 -5.00 39.87
C SER A 434 0.28 -6.39 39.97
N GLN A 435 1.00 -6.79 38.92
CA GLN A 435 1.78 -8.02 38.92
C GLN A 435 3.17 -7.82 39.55
N ARG A 436 3.54 -6.58 39.88
CA ARG A 436 4.83 -6.21 40.49
C ARG A 436 4.74 -5.88 41.98
N SER A 437 3.58 -5.45 42.47
CA SER A 437 3.34 -5.20 43.89
C SER A 437 1.94 -5.63 44.29
N LEU A 438 1.83 -6.31 45.43
CA LEU A 438 0.57 -6.72 46.05
C LEU A 438 0.28 -5.96 47.35
N ASP A 439 1.30 -5.33 47.93
CA ASP A 439 1.31 -4.75 49.27
C ASP A 439 1.42 -3.21 49.29
N GLU A 440 1.63 -2.56 48.13
CA GLU A 440 1.61 -1.09 48.03
C GLU A 440 0.22 -0.52 48.35
N ASN A 441 -0.82 -1.11 47.78
CA ASN A 441 -2.23 -0.74 47.94
C ASN A 441 -3.09 -2.01 47.96
N PRO A 442 -4.28 -2.01 48.61
CA PRO A 442 -5.20 -3.12 48.50
C PRO A 442 -5.58 -3.43 47.04
N LEU A 443 -5.78 -4.70 46.71
CA LEU A 443 -6.27 -5.14 45.40
C LEU A 443 -7.61 -4.48 45.02
N ALA A 444 -7.72 -4.11 43.74
CA ALA A 444 -8.93 -3.56 43.15
C ALA A 444 -9.91 -4.69 42.82
N THR A 445 -10.88 -4.91 43.71
CA THR A 445 -11.96 -5.89 43.57
C THR A 445 -13.31 -5.19 43.69
N LEU A 446 -14.39 -5.81 43.18
CA LEU A 446 -15.75 -5.24 43.32
C LEU A 446 -16.10 -4.94 44.79
N THR A 447 -15.77 -5.85 45.72
CA THR A 447 -15.98 -5.66 47.15
C THR A 447 -15.12 -4.51 47.69
N GLY A 448 -13.83 -4.47 47.37
CA GLY A 448 -12.94 -3.40 47.82
C GLY A 448 -13.41 -2.02 47.36
N ILE A 449 -13.89 -1.90 46.12
CA ILE A 449 -14.45 -0.66 45.56
C ILE A 449 -15.73 -0.26 46.29
N LYS A 450 -16.66 -1.20 46.47
CA LYS A 450 -17.92 -0.95 47.17
C LYS A 450 -17.68 -0.51 48.62
N ASP A 451 -16.83 -1.21 49.34
CA ASP A 451 -16.53 -0.93 50.75
C ASP A 451 -15.78 0.40 50.89
N SER A 452 -14.93 0.75 49.92
CA SER A 452 -14.27 2.06 49.87
C SER A 452 -15.27 3.20 49.68
N ILE A 453 -16.21 3.07 48.72
CA ILE A 453 -17.27 4.08 48.52
C ILE A 453 -18.13 4.22 49.79
N LEU A 454 -18.50 3.10 50.40
CA LEU A 454 -19.30 3.10 51.62
C LEU A 454 -18.55 3.78 52.77
N ARG A 455 -17.29 3.41 53.01
CA ARG A 455 -16.45 3.98 54.07
C ARG A 455 -16.26 5.48 53.89
N ILE A 456 -15.92 5.92 52.67
CA ILE A 456 -15.78 7.34 52.35
C ILE A 456 -17.11 8.07 52.61
N SER A 457 -18.23 7.53 52.13
CA SER A 457 -19.55 8.15 52.34
C SER A 457 -19.93 8.28 53.82
N GLN A 458 -19.43 7.40 54.69
CA GLN A 458 -19.68 7.46 56.14
C GLN A 458 -18.80 8.48 56.87
N GLN A 459 -17.61 8.77 56.33
CA GLN A 459 -16.65 9.68 56.95
C GLN A 459 -16.81 11.12 56.47
N MET A 460 -17.19 11.31 55.21
CA MET A 460 -17.38 12.63 54.62
C MET A 460 -18.69 13.30 55.05
N ASP A 461 -18.73 14.63 55.01
CA ASP A 461 -19.98 15.38 54.98
C ASP A 461 -20.55 15.32 53.56
N LYS A 462 -21.61 14.52 53.36
CA LYS A 462 -22.19 14.23 52.05
C LYS A 462 -22.76 15.46 51.32
N GLU A 463 -23.09 16.52 52.06
CA GLU A 463 -23.67 17.75 51.52
C GLU A 463 -22.61 18.83 51.25
N LYS A 464 -21.41 18.68 51.80
CA LYS A 464 -20.34 19.69 51.73
C LYS A 464 -19.10 19.18 51.00
N ASP A 465 -18.61 17.99 51.34
CA ASP A 465 -17.35 17.48 50.82
C ASP A 465 -17.47 16.98 49.38
N ILE A 466 -16.33 16.97 48.69
CA ILE A 466 -16.23 16.54 47.30
C ILE A 466 -15.67 15.12 47.25
N PHE A 467 -16.36 14.22 46.55
CA PHE A 467 -15.88 12.88 46.26
C PHE A 467 -15.32 12.79 44.84
N PHE A 468 -14.03 12.49 44.73
CA PHE A 468 -13.34 12.24 43.48
C PHE A 468 -13.14 10.73 43.28
N PHE A 469 -13.79 10.18 42.26
CA PHE A 469 -13.64 8.79 41.85
C PHE A 469 -12.83 8.74 40.55
N TYR A 470 -11.71 8.02 40.55
CA TYR A 470 -10.93 7.76 39.36
C TYR A 470 -10.71 6.26 39.18
N ILE A 471 -10.85 5.79 37.95
CA ILE A 471 -10.45 4.45 37.56
C ILE A 471 -9.72 4.46 36.23
N THR A 472 -8.68 3.64 36.14
CA THR A 472 -7.93 3.39 34.91
C THR A 472 -7.74 1.90 34.68
N SER A 473 -8.14 1.44 33.49
CA SER A 473 -8.12 0.03 33.07
C SER A 473 -8.51 -0.11 31.58
N HIS A 474 -8.60 -1.34 31.10
CA HIS A 474 -9.31 -1.66 29.86
C HIS A 474 -10.81 -1.53 30.03
N GLY A 475 -11.49 -1.24 28.91
CA GLY A 475 -12.94 -1.20 28.85
C GLY A 475 -13.47 -1.88 27.60
N SER A 476 -14.76 -2.23 27.63
CA SER A 476 -15.44 -2.95 26.53
C SER A 476 -16.70 -2.23 26.07
N LYS A 477 -17.14 -2.55 24.85
CA LYS A 477 -18.39 -2.02 24.27
C LYS A 477 -19.63 -2.38 25.07
N ASP A 478 -19.56 -3.42 25.89
CA ASP A 478 -20.66 -3.88 26.75
C ASP A 478 -20.76 -3.08 28.05
N LYS A 479 -20.16 -1.87 28.08
CA LYS A 479 -20.13 -0.96 29.24
C LYS A 479 -19.53 -1.60 30.50
N LYS A 480 -18.39 -2.27 30.31
CA LYS A 480 -17.61 -2.87 31.41
C LYS A 480 -16.20 -2.33 31.47
N ILE A 481 -15.69 -2.15 32.69
CA ILE A 481 -14.28 -1.82 32.97
C ILE A 481 -13.63 -3.04 33.64
N SER A 482 -12.51 -3.49 33.07
CA SER A 482 -11.92 -4.75 33.49
C SER A 482 -11.26 -4.66 34.86
N LEU A 483 -11.51 -5.64 35.73
CA LEU A 483 -10.76 -5.84 36.98
C LEU A 483 -9.80 -7.02 36.88
N THR A 484 -9.55 -7.54 35.68
CA THR A 484 -8.73 -8.74 35.49
C THR A 484 -7.31 -8.53 36.03
N HIS A 485 -6.82 -9.55 36.70
CA HIS A 485 -5.43 -9.68 37.14
C HIS A 485 -4.83 -10.93 36.46
N ASN A 486 -3.51 -11.11 36.57
CA ASN A 486 -2.76 -12.21 35.99
C ASN A 486 -3.38 -13.58 36.38
N GLY A 487 -4.14 -14.17 35.46
CA GLY A 487 -4.83 -15.45 35.65
C GLY A 487 -6.00 -15.44 36.65
N ILE A 488 -6.48 -14.26 37.09
CA ILE A 488 -7.60 -14.13 38.03
C ILE A 488 -8.60 -13.10 37.49
N ASP A 489 -9.87 -13.50 37.43
CA ASP A 489 -10.97 -12.60 37.11
C ASP A 489 -11.67 -12.16 38.41
N PHE A 490 -11.52 -10.88 38.76
CA PHE A 490 -12.19 -10.29 39.92
C PHE A 490 -13.62 -9.79 39.64
N GLY A 491 -14.11 -10.02 38.41
CA GLY A 491 -15.41 -9.54 37.94
C GLY A 491 -15.34 -8.09 37.50
N ASP A 492 -15.56 -7.83 36.23
CA ASP A 492 -15.54 -6.48 35.67
C ASP A 492 -16.61 -5.56 36.28
N ILE A 493 -16.32 -4.26 36.34
CA ILE A 493 -17.28 -3.24 36.76
C ILE A 493 -18.28 -2.99 35.63
N ASP A 494 -19.55 -3.28 35.90
CA ASP A 494 -20.69 -2.91 35.06
C ASP A 494 -21.14 -1.46 35.33
N SER A 495 -21.54 -0.74 34.27
CA SER A 495 -21.95 0.68 34.39
C SER A 495 -23.14 0.90 35.32
N LYS A 496 -24.12 0.00 35.30
CA LYS A 496 -25.31 0.09 36.14
C LYS A 496 -24.95 -0.24 37.59
N TRP A 497 -24.13 -1.26 37.82
CA TRP A 497 -23.64 -1.58 39.16
C TRP A 497 -22.94 -0.39 39.81
N LEU A 498 -22.06 0.30 39.06
CA LEU A 498 -21.35 1.47 39.56
C LEU A 498 -22.32 2.64 39.83
N GLY A 499 -23.26 2.89 38.92
CA GLY A 499 -24.28 3.92 39.08
C GLY A 499 -25.16 3.70 40.31
N ASP A 500 -25.62 2.47 40.51
CA ASP A 500 -26.46 2.10 41.66
C ASP A 500 -25.71 2.32 42.99
N ILE A 501 -24.45 1.92 43.08
CA ILE A 501 -23.65 2.13 44.30
C ILE A 501 -23.40 3.62 44.55
N LEU A 502 -22.96 4.38 43.55
CA LEU A 502 -22.70 5.81 43.69
C LEU A 502 -23.97 6.59 44.04
N LYS A 503 -25.13 6.21 43.49
CA LYS A 503 -26.42 6.80 43.83
C LYS A 503 -26.83 6.45 45.27
N SER A 504 -26.65 5.20 45.68
CA SER A 504 -27.00 4.74 47.04
C SER A 504 -26.11 5.35 48.13
N SER A 505 -24.92 5.84 47.78
CA SER A 505 -24.00 6.52 48.72
C SER A 505 -24.60 7.81 49.33
N GLY A 506 -25.49 8.48 48.58
CA GLY A 506 -26.10 9.76 48.97
C GLY A 506 -25.18 10.97 48.83
N ILE A 507 -23.99 10.83 48.23
CA ILE A 507 -23.02 11.93 48.08
C ILE A 507 -23.50 12.95 47.04
N LYS A 508 -23.47 14.25 47.39
CA LYS A 508 -23.97 15.36 46.56
C LYS A 508 -22.97 15.95 45.58
N HIS A 509 -21.67 15.90 45.88
CA HIS A 509 -20.65 16.51 45.05
C HIS A 509 -19.67 15.45 44.55
N LYS A 510 -20.02 14.78 43.46
CA LYS A 510 -19.20 13.70 42.86
C LYS A 510 -18.49 14.18 41.61
N VAL A 511 -17.20 13.90 41.50
CA VAL A 511 -16.40 14.03 40.28
C VAL A 511 -15.90 12.64 39.92
N ILE A 512 -16.42 12.08 38.83
CA ILE A 512 -16.17 10.70 38.40
C ILE A 512 -15.37 10.75 37.11
N VAL A 513 -14.20 10.14 37.09
CA VAL A 513 -13.28 10.13 35.95
C VAL A 513 -12.99 8.69 35.56
N LEU A 514 -13.43 8.29 34.36
CA LEU A 514 -13.28 6.94 33.83
C LEU A 514 -12.26 6.94 32.69
N SER A 515 -11.08 6.37 32.94
CA SER A 515 -9.99 6.24 31.97
C SER A 515 -9.96 4.81 31.41
N ALA A 516 -10.83 4.53 30.44
CA ALA A 516 -10.94 3.23 29.79
C ALA A 516 -11.54 3.36 28.37
N CYS A 517 -11.29 2.36 27.53
CA CYS A 517 -11.96 2.25 26.22
C CYS A 517 -13.49 2.19 26.42
N TYR A 518 -14.26 2.81 25.51
CA TYR A 518 -15.73 2.81 25.54
C TYR A 518 -16.37 3.46 26.79
N SER A 519 -15.59 4.17 27.61
CA SER A 519 -16.03 4.72 28.90
C SER A 519 -17.20 5.71 28.78
N GLY A 520 -17.36 6.40 27.64
CA GLY A 520 -18.53 7.24 27.36
C GLY A 520 -19.87 6.52 27.50
N GLY A 521 -19.90 5.19 27.34
CA GLY A 521 -21.09 4.36 27.53
C GLY A 521 -21.63 4.34 28.97
N PHE A 522 -20.83 4.75 29.95
CA PHE A 522 -21.20 4.81 31.37
C PHE A 522 -21.97 6.08 31.73
N ILE A 523 -21.88 7.16 30.93
CA ILE A 523 -22.41 8.48 31.29
C ILE A 523 -23.90 8.41 31.63
N ASP A 524 -24.70 7.70 30.83
CA ASP A 524 -26.15 7.62 31.03
C ASP A 524 -26.56 6.88 32.30
N ASP A 525 -25.77 5.90 32.75
CA ASP A 525 -26.04 5.12 33.96
C ASP A 525 -25.53 5.81 35.23
N LEU A 526 -24.59 6.75 35.08
CA LEU A 526 -23.95 7.46 36.19
C LEU A 526 -24.53 8.87 36.42
N LYS A 527 -25.11 9.52 35.40
CA LYS A 527 -25.49 10.93 35.47
C LYS A 527 -26.65 11.17 36.44
N ASP A 528 -26.48 12.18 37.27
CA ASP A 528 -27.50 12.75 38.16
C ASP A 528 -27.23 14.25 38.38
N ASP A 529 -28.04 14.92 39.19
CA ASP A 529 -27.85 16.34 39.53
C ASP A 529 -26.65 16.59 40.46
N ASN A 530 -25.98 15.51 40.89
CA ASN A 530 -24.95 15.48 41.91
C ASN A 530 -23.61 14.96 41.37
N SER A 531 -23.41 14.99 40.05
CA SER A 531 -22.22 14.43 39.41
C SER A 531 -21.64 15.28 38.28
N VAL A 532 -20.32 15.29 38.23
CA VAL A 532 -19.51 15.53 37.04
C VAL A 532 -18.94 14.18 36.62
N ILE A 533 -19.07 13.80 35.36
CA ILE A 533 -18.58 12.54 34.79
C ILE A 533 -17.69 12.88 33.61
N ILE A 534 -16.45 12.40 33.65
CA ILE A 534 -15.43 12.61 32.62
C ILE A 534 -15.01 11.24 32.10
N THR A 535 -14.94 11.08 30.79
CA THR A 535 -14.56 9.82 30.15
C THR A 535 -13.42 10.03 29.16
N SER A 536 -12.48 9.09 29.10
CA SER A 536 -11.33 9.14 28.19
C SER A 536 -11.68 8.83 26.74
N ALA A 537 -12.85 8.25 26.48
CA ALA A 537 -13.34 7.94 25.14
C ALA A 537 -14.87 8.03 25.06
N SER A 538 -15.41 8.13 23.85
CA SER A 538 -16.85 7.98 23.60
C SER A 538 -17.30 6.52 23.78
N ALA A 539 -18.61 6.28 23.73
CA ALA A 539 -19.20 4.95 23.92
C ALA A 539 -18.83 3.92 22.84
N ASP A 540 -18.37 4.35 21.66
CA ASP A 540 -18.09 3.52 20.49
C ASP A 540 -16.60 3.50 20.09
N LYS A 541 -15.73 4.17 20.85
CA LYS A 541 -14.30 4.35 20.53
C LYS A 541 -13.38 3.77 21.60
N THR A 542 -12.17 3.42 21.17
CA THR A 542 -11.06 3.02 22.04
C THR A 542 -10.25 4.23 22.48
N SER A 543 -9.51 4.10 23.59
CA SER A 543 -8.49 5.05 24.04
C SER A 543 -7.08 4.44 23.92
N PHE A 544 -6.02 5.27 23.96
CA PHE A 544 -4.65 4.87 23.64
C PHE A 544 -3.65 4.99 24.81
N GLY A 545 -2.48 4.36 24.66
CA GLY A 545 -1.35 4.44 25.60
C GLY A 545 -1.37 3.41 26.75
N CYS A 546 -2.05 2.28 26.58
CA CYS A 546 -2.18 1.25 27.61
C CYS A 546 -1.03 0.22 27.63
N ALA A 547 0.07 0.43 26.92
CA ALA A 547 1.16 -0.54 26.87
C ALA A 547 1.92 -0.62 28.22
N ASP A 548 2.49 -1.79 28.55
CA ASP A 548 3.16 -2.01 29.85
C ASP A 548 4.42 -1.16 30.05
N ASP A 549 5.06 -0.75 28.96
CA ASP A 549 6.21 0.16 28.91
C ASP A 549 5.81 1.65 28.94
N SER A 550 4.52 1.95 28.81
CA SER A 550 4.03 3.32 28.87
C SER A 550 4.04 3.85 30.30
N ARG A 551 4.45 5.12 30.45
CA ARG A 551 4.39 5.81 31.74
C ARG A 551 2.96 6.26 32.08
N PHE A 552 2.18 6.60 31.05
CA PHE A 552 0.79 7.07 31.12
C PHE A 552 0.04 6.67 29.85
N THR A 553 -1.25 6.40 29.98
CA THR A 553 -2.23 6.51 28.90
C THR A 553 -2.31 7.95 28.40
N TYR A 554 -2.83 8.12 27.18
CA TYR A 554 -2.90 9.44 26.54
C TYR A 554 -3.78 10.38 27.37
N PHE A 555 -4.94 9.89 27.79
CA PHE A 555 -5.87 10.68 28.56
C PHE A 555 -5.32 11.05 29.95
N ALA A 556 -4.76 10.10 30.71
CA ALA A 556 -4.24 10.42 32.04
C ALA A 556 -3.06 11.40 31.98
N LYS A 557 -2.17 11.26 30.98
CA LYS A 557 -1.09 12.24 30.75
C LYS A 557 -1.67 13.61 30.45
N ALA A 558 -2.57 13.72 29.48
CA ALA A 558 -3.19 14.98 29.09
C ALA A 558 -3.94 15.63 30.26
N TYR A 559 -4.70 14.84 31.03
CA TYR A 559 -5.53 15.33 32.11
C TYR A 559 -4.72 15.70 33.36
N PHE A 560 -3.99 14.76 33.95
CA PHE A 560 -3.33 14.99 35.24
C PHE A 560 -1.98 15.70 35.12
N LYS A 561 -1.21 15.39 34.09
CA LYS A 561 0.16 15.93 33.95
C LYS A 561 0.17 17.25 33.20
N GLU A 562 -0.50 17.33 32.06
CA GLU A 562 -0.42 18.52 31.19
C GLU A 562 -1.48 19.58 31.52
N SER A 563 -2.66 19.19 32.01
CA SER A 563 -3.81 20.11 32.14
C SER A 563 -4.20 20.47 33.57
N LEU A 564 -4.11 19.54 34.52
CA LEU A 564 -4.46 19.76 35.93
C LEU A 564 -3.29 20.40 36.69
N SER A 565 -2.93 21.63 36.32
CA SER A 565 -1.94 22.44 37.03
C SER A 565 -2.51 23.08 38.31
N PRO A 566 -1.67 23.55 39.25
CA PRO A 566 -2.12 24.31 40.40
C PRO A 566 -3.07 25.46 39.99
N GLY A 567 -4.23 25.52 40.62
CA GLY A 567 -5.28 26.51 40.34
C GLY A 567 -6.19 26.23 39.13
N THR A 568 -5.99 25.14 38.40
CA THR A 568 -6.94 24.68 37.38
C THR A 568 -7.95 23.70 38.00
N ASP A 569 -9.25 23.94 37.84
CA ASP A 569 -10.30 23.02 38.29
C ASP A 569 -10.44 21.79 37.39
N PHE A 570 -11.10 20.74 37.89
CA PHE A 570 -11.26 19.45 37.18
C PHE A 570 -11.94 19.56 35.81
N ILE A 571 -12.88 20.50 35.62
CA ILE A 571 -13.63 20.67 34.36
C ILE A 571 -12.76 21.45 33.36
N THR A 572 -12.11 22.52 33.81
CA THR A 572 -11.17 23.28 32.97
C THR A 572 -9.99 22.42 32.53
N ALA A 573 -9.47 21.57 33.42
CA ALA A 573 -8.43 20.60 33.08
C ALA A 573 -8.90 19.61 32.01
N PHE A 574 -10.17 19.16 32.04
CA PHE A 574 -10.70 18.25 31.04
C PHE A 574 -10.77 18.91 29.66
N ASN A 575 -11.27 20.14 29.59
CA ASN A 575 -11.37 20.86 28.32
C ASN A 575 -10.00 21.01 27.65
N LYS A 576 -8.97 21.37 28.43
CA LYS A 576 -7.58 21.41 27.95
C LYS A 576 -7.08 20.01 27.52
N ALA A 577 -7.36 18.99 28.32
CA ALA A 577 -6.92 17.62 28.04
C ALA A 577 -7.53 17.08 26.75
N LYS A 578 -8.79 17.40 26.47
CA LYS A 578 -9.48 17.05 25.24
C LYS A 578 -8.76 17.60 24.00
N ASP A 579 -8.35 18.87 24.06
CA ASP A 579 -7.60 19.51 22.97
C ASP A 579 -6.21 18.88 22.79
N VAL A 580 -5.54 18.52 23.89
CA VAL A 580 -4.24 17.85 23.88
C VAL A 580 -4.34 16.45 23.26
N VAL A 581 -5.35 15.67 23.64
CA VAL A 581 -5.59 14.32 23.08
C VAL A 581 -5.89 14.39 21.59
N ASP A 582 -6.80 15.27 21.16
CA ASP A 582 -7.15 15.45 19.74
C ASP A 582 -5.92 15.82 18.90
N LYS A 583 -5.03 16.66 19.45
CA LYS A 583 -3.76 17.01 18.80
C LYS A 583 -2.86 15.78 18.62
N TRP A 584 -2.57 15.02 19.68
CA TRP A 584 -1.69 13.85 19.61
C TRP A 584 -2.25 12.76 18.68
N GLU A 585 -3.56 12.50 18.75
CA GLU A 585 -4.21 11.51 17.89
C GLU A 585 -4.13 11.90 16.40
N LYS A 586 -4.26 13.19 16.06
CA LYS A 586 -4.07 13.67 14.68
C LYS A 586 -2.62 13.58 14.21
N GLU A 587 -1.67 13.95 15.05
CA GLU A 587 -0.24 13.88 14.74
C GLU A 587 0.19 12.43 14.46
N GLU A 588 -0.36 11.47 15.20
CA GLU A 588 -0.07 10.04 15.06
C GLU A 588 -1.04 9.29 14.14
N LYS A 589 -1.96 9.99 13.47
CA LYS A 589 -2.97 9.43 12.57
C LYS A 589 -3.83 8.32 13.22
N GLN A 590 -4.09 8.44 14.51
CA GLN A 590 -4.98 7.55 15.24
C GLN A 590 -6.46 7.87 14.96
N ILE A 591 -7.33 6.89 15.17
CA ILE A 591 -8.78 7.12 15.18
C ILE A 591 -9.11 7.90 16.46
N PRO A 592 -9.77 9.07 16.39
CA PRO A 592 -10.02 9.87 17.58
C PRO A 592 -10.81 9.13 18.66
N SER A 593 -10.36 9.24 19.92
CA SER A 593 -11.03 8.62 21.07
C SER A 593 -12.27 9.41 21.53
N GLU A 594 -12.32 10.70 21.23
CA GLU A 594 -13.41 11.63 21.58
C GLU A 594 -13.74 11.67 23.09
N PRO A 595 -12.82 12.15 23.97
CA PRO A 595 -13.12 12.29 25.39
C PRO A 595 -14.39 13.13 25.65
N GLN A 596 -15.19 12.73 26.63
CA GLN A 596 -16.51 13.32 26.92
C GLN A 596 -16.64 13.80 28.37
N ILE A 597 -17.55 14.75 28.58
CA ILE A 597 -17.91 15.24 29.91
C ILE A 597 -19.42 15.44 30.01
N TYR A 598 -19.99 15.00 31.12
CA TYR A 598 -21.25 15.47 31.66
C TYR A 598 -20.97 16.24 32.94
N ALA A 599 -21.50 17.46 33.09
CA ALA A 599 -21.28 18.26 34.28
C ALA A 599 -22.62 18.82 34.77
N ALA A 600 -23.11 18.33 35.91
CA ALA A 600 -24.28 18.91 36.55
C ALA A 600 -23.96 20.36 36.99
N PRO A 601 -24.77 21.37 36.61
CA PRO A 601 -24.44 22.78 36.85
C PRO A 601 -24.18 23.11 38.33
N ALA A 602 -24.89 22.46 39.25
CA ALA A 602 -24.72 22.66 40.68
C ALA A 602 -23.34 22.19 41.17
N VAL A 603 -22.91 21.00 40.74
CA VAL A 603 -21.61 20.43 41.13
C VAL A 603 -20.46 21.14 40.43
N GLU A 604 -20.61 21.49 39.16
CA GLU A 604 -19.60 22.27 38.43
C GLU A 604 -19.31 23.60 39.15
N LYS A 605 -20.35 24.34 39.51
CA LYS A 605 -20.20 25.60 40.24
C LYS A 605 -19.55 25.39 41.60
N TYR A 606 -19.94 24.33 42.32
CA TYR A 606 -19.41 24.02 43.65
C TYR A 606 -17.92 23.67 43.62
N VAL A 607 -17.52 22.76 42.74
CA VAL A 607 -16.12 22.32 42.56
C VAL A 607 -15.23 23.48 42.11
N LYS A 608 -15.71 24.35 41.22
CA LYS A 608 -14.96 25.54 40.78
C LYS A 608 -14.72 26.52 41.93
N ALA A 609 -15.74 26.76 42.76
CA ALA A 609 -15.61 27.63 43.92
C ALA A 609 -14.60 27.06 44.93
N TRP A 610 -14.72 25.78 45.27
CA TRP A 610 -13.79 25.09 46.16
C TRP A 610 -12.35 25.12 45.64
N ASN A 611 -12.12 24.84 44.35
CA ASN A 611 -10.78 24.84 43.78
C ASN A 611 -10.12 26.23 43.79
N ALA A 612 -10.91 27.31 43.64
CA ALA A 612 -10.39 28.67 43.75
C ALA A 612 -9.89 29.01 45.17
N GLU A 613 -10.47 28.39 46.20
CA GLU A 613 -10.03 28.52 47.60
C GLU A 613 -8.71 27.77 47.88
N GLN A 614 -8.33 26.79 47.05
CA GLN A 614 -7.07 26.03 47.20
C GLN A 614 -5.82 26.76 46.65
N ILE A 615 -6.00 27.93 46.04
CA ILE A 615 -4.91 28.72 45.41
C ILE A 615 -4.30 29.73 46.41
N ASN A 616 -5.02 30.03 47.49
CA ASN A 616 -4.58 30.90 48.58
C ASN A 616 -4.02 30.06 49.74
#